data_AF-A0A382J298-F1
#
_entry.id   AF-A0A382J298-F1
#
_cell.length_a   1.000
_cell.length_b   1.000
_cell.length_c   1.000
_cell.angle_alpha   90.00
_cell.angle_beta   90.00
_cell.angle_gamma   90.00
#
_symmetry.space_group_name_H-M   'P 1'
#
loop_
_entity.id
_entity.type
_entity.pdbx_description
1 polymer ?
#
loop_
_entity_poly.entity_id
_entity_poly.type
_entity_poly.pdbx_seq_one_letter_code
_entity_poly.pdbx_strand_id
1 'polypeptide(L)' 'MCGINGVIYKNQKSNLSEINNMNIAIKHRGPDDDGLFAFENVALGHVRLSILDLSKKGKQP' A
#
# COMPACT_ATOMS: atom_id res chain seq x y z
N MET A 1 13.82 -2.59 -0.80
CA MET A 1 12.96 -3.37 -1.72
C MET A 1 11.53 -3.05 -1.33
N CYS A 2 10.62 -2.78 -2.27
CA CYS A 2 9.22 -2.45 -1.97
C CYS A 2 8.52 -3.43 -0.98
N GLY A 3 7.42 -2.97 -0.40
CA GLY A 3 6.52 -3.77 0.43
C GLY A 3 5.09 -3.71 -0.10
N ILE A 4 4.39 -4.83 -0.08
CA ILE A 4 2.97 -4.96 -0.49
C ILE A 4 2.22 -5.57 0.68
N ASN A 5 1.01 -5.09 0.94
CA ASN A 5 0.10 -5.65 1.94
C ASN A 5 -1.36 -5.53 1.46
N GLY A 6 -2.26 -6.21 2.15
CA GLY A 6 -3.69 -6.13 1.86
C GLY A 6 -4.54 -7.06 2.72
N VAL A 7 -5.83 -6.76 2.79
CA VAL A 7 -6.83 -7.50 3.55
C VAL A 7 -8.09 -7.67 2.70
N ILE A 8 -8.63 -8.89 2.67
CA ILE A 8 -9.96 -9.20 2.14
C ILE A 8 -10.90 -9.42 3.34
N TYR A 9 -11.90 -8.56 3.46
CA TYR A 9 -12.84 -8.54 4.56
C TYR A 9 -14.02 -9.45 4.23
N LYS A 10 -14.38 -10.35 5.15
CA LYS A 10 -15.43 -11.35 4.89
C LYS A 10 -16.84 -10.77 4.89
N ASN A 11 -17.17 -9.96 5.90
CA ASN A 11 -18.53 -9.47 6.16
C ASN A 11 -18.57 -7.95 6.44
N GLN A 12 -17.59 -7.19 5.95
CA GLN A 12 -17.52 -5.75 6.16
C GLN A 12 -16.83 -5.06 4.98
N LYS A 13 -17.01 -3.74 4.90
CA LYS A 13 -16.28 -2.89 3.95
C LYS A 13 -14.79 -2.84 4.31
N SER A 14 -13.98 -2.55 3.30
CA SER A 14 -12.56 -2.27 3.44
C SER A 14 -12.27 -1.17 4.47
N ASN A 15 -11.22 -1.35 5.26
CA ASN A 15 -10.72 -0.36 6.22
C ASN A 15 -9.33 0.14 5.80
N LEU A 16 -9.28 1.34 5.22
CA LEU A 16 -8.02 1.95 4.78
C LEU A 16 -7.09 2.32 5.94
N SER A 17 -7.60 2.56 7.14
CA SER A 17 -6.78 2.87 8.31
C SER A 17 -5.89 1.68 8.71
N GLU A 18 -6.43 0.46 8.60
CA GLU A 18 -5.69 -0.77 8.86
C GLU A 18 -4.53 -0.93 7.87
N ILE A 19 -4.79 -0.74 6.58
CA ILE A 19 -3.75 -0.79 5.53
C ILE A 19 -2.70 0.30 5.72
N ASN A 20 -3.11 1.52 6.12
CA ASN A 20 -2.17 2.59 6.41
C ASN A 20 -1.21 2.22 7.56
N ASN A 21 -1.72 1.59 8.61
CA ASN A 21 -0.88 1.10 9.71
C ASN A 21 0.10 0.01 9.23
N MET A 22 -0.34 -0.87 8.32
CA MET A 22 0.53 -1.86 7.69
C MET A 22 1.63 -1.19 6.86
N ASN A 23 1.31 -0.16 6.06
CA ASN A 23 2.30 0.64 5.31
C ASN A 23 3.35 1.26 6.24
N ILE A 24 2.93 1.86 7.37
CA ILE A 24 3.85 2.43 8.36
C ILE A 24 4.80 1.36 8.90
N ALA A 25 4.28 0.18 9.28
CA ALA A 25 5.09 -0.91 9.82
C ALA A 25 6.17 -1.41 8.84
N ILE A 26 5.87 -1.40 7.53
CA ILE A 26 6.79 -1.85 6.49
C ILE A 26 7.51 -0.71 5.76
N LYS A 27 7.36 0.56 6.16
CA LYS A 27 7.89 1.73 5.42
C LYS A 27 9.38 1.66 5.14
N HIS A 28 10.17 1.06 6.03
CA HIS A 28 11.61 0.85 5.85
C HIS A 28 11.98 0.08 4.56
N ARG A 29 11.04 -0.70 3.99
CA ARG A 29 11.20 -1.41 2.73
C ARG A 29 11.15 -0.46 1.51
N GLY A 30 10.27 0.54 1.58
CA GLY A 30 10.00 1.50 0.51
C GLY A 30 9.78 2.92 1.05
N PRO A 31 10.87 3.65 1.37
CA PRO A 31 10.77 4.96 2.01
C PRO A 31 10.29 6.07 1.07
N ASP A 32 10.42 5.90 -0.25
CA ASP A 32 10.27 7.00 -1.22
C ASP A 32 8.82 7.36 -1.50
N ASP A 33 7.91 6.39 -1.47
CA ASP A 33 6.48 6.61 -1.70
C ASP A 33 5.64 5.54 -1.01
N ASP A 34 4.33 5.79 -0.92
CA ASP A 34 3.35 4.83 -0.46
C ASP A 34 1.99 5.07 -1.12
N GLY A 35 1.13 4.07 -1.08
CA GLY A 35 -0.24 4.26 -1.48
C GLY A 35 -1.18 3.19 -0.94
N LEU A 36 -2.46 3.47 -1.16
CA LEU A 36 -3.59 2.75 -0.60
C LEU A 36 -4.65 2.62 -1.69
N PHE A 37 -5.26 1.45 -1.78
CA PHE A 37 -6.38 1.18 -2.69
C PHE A 37 -7.47 0.44 -1.93
N ALA A 38 -8.72 0.79 -2.19
CA ALA A 38 -9.89 0.12 -1.63
C ALA A 38 -10.94 -0.11 -2.72
N PHE A 39 -11.49 -1.32 -2.74
CA PHE A 39 -12.61 -1.70 -3.59
C PHE A 39 -13.48 -2.69 -2.84
N GLU A 40 -14.73 -2.30 -2.56
CA GLU A 40 -15.69 -3.10 -1.78
C GLU A 40 -15.11 -3.62 -0.45
N ASN A 41 -14.91 -4.94 -0.35
CA ASN A 41 -14.38 -5.65 0.80
C ASN A 41 -12.88 -5.97 0.65
N VAL A 42 -12.16 -5.31 -0.25
CA VAL A 42 -10.72 -5.48 -0.47
C VAL A 42 -10.01 -4.17 -0.23
N ALA A 43 -8.90 -4.22 0.52
CA ALA A 43 -7.99 -3.10 0.69
C ALA A 43 -6.55 -3.55 0.43
N LEU A 44 -5.79 -2.76 -0.33
CA LEU A 44 -4.40 -3.02 -0.69
C LEU A 44 -3.53 -1.84 -0.31
N GLY A 45 -2.29 -2.10 0.08
CA GLY A 45 -1.29 -1.11 0.41
C GLY A 45 0.06 -1.46 -0.22
N HIS A 46 0.82 -0.42 -0.53
CA HIS A 46 2.17 -0.55 -1.06
C HIS A 46 3.07 0.54 -0.51
N VAL A 47 4.34 0.21 -0.24
CA VAL A 47 5.42 1.16 0.02
C VAL A 47 6.52 0.95 -1.00
N ARG A 48 6.98 2.04 -1.61
CA ARG A 48 7.82 2.02 -2.81
C ARG A 48 9.26 2.40 -2.49
N LEU A 49 10.21 1.59 -2.96
CA LEU A 49 11.59 2.00 -3.19
C LEU A 49 11.73 2.25 -4.70
N SER A 50 11.94 3.50 -5.08
CA SER A 50 11.96 3.96 -6.46
C SER A 50 13.32 3.66 -7.09
N ILE A 51 13.38 2.67 -7.98
CA ILE A 51 14.61 2.26 -8.68
C ILE A 51 14.48 2.45 -10.19
N LEU A 52 13.32 2.09 -10.75
CA LEU A 52 12.99 2.26 -12.17
C LEU A 52 11.75 3.17 -12.29
N ASP A 53 11.80 4.11 -13.23
CA ASP A 53 10.85 5.23 -13.38
C ASP A 53 10.67 6.01 -12.07
N LEU A 54 11.57 6.97 -11.81
CA LEU A 54 11.55 7.80 -10.60
C LEU A 54 10.44 8.87 -10.62
N SER A 55 9.65 8.94 -11.69
CA SER A 55 8.55 9.90 -11.78
C SER A 55 7.37 9.48 -10.90
N LYS A 56 6.47 10.43 -10.65
CA LYS A 56 5.20 10.17 -9.96
C LYS A 56 4.31 9.15 -10.68
N LYS A 57 4.54 8.91 -11.99
CA LYS A 57 3.77 7.93 -12.77
C LYS A 57 4.10 6.49 -12.40
N GLY A 58 5.27 6.24 -11.81
CA GLY A 58 5.67 4.92 -11.30
C GLY A 58 5.13 4.59 -9.90
N LYS A 59 4.30 5.46 -9.30
CA LYS A 59 3.67 5.24 -8.00
C LYS A 59 2.73 4.03 -8.02
N GLN A 60 2.64 3.34 -6.89
CA GLN A 60 1.82 2.14 -6.65
C GLN A 60 1.26 2.18 -5.21
N PRO A 61 0.10 1.56 -4.88
CA PRO A 61 -0.67 0.63 -5.70
C PRO A 61 -1.38 1.36 -6.84
#